data_AF-A0A7C7W510-F1
#
_entry.id   AF-A0A7C7W510-F1
#
_cell.length_a   1.000
_cell.length_b   1.000
_cell.length_c   1.000
_cell.angle_alpha   90.00
_cell.angle_beta   90.00
_cell.angle_gamma   90.00
#
_symmetry.space_group_name_H-M   'P 1'
#
loop_
_entity.id
_entity.type
_entity.pdbx_description
1 polymer ?
#
loop_
_entity_poly.entity_id
_entity_poly.type
_entity_poly.pdbx_seq_one_letter_code
_entity_poly.pdbx_strand_id
1 'polypeptide(L)'
;MEDRRYIEDSFPVKEVSEISAREKNIRHGHISTLHIWWARRPLASSRATNYASLIPASKNVEEWDKKRQFIVGLAKWENSLNQRFIEKARKDILSANGRKPCILDPFAG
;
A
#
# COMPACT_ATOMS: atom_id res chain seq x y z
N MET A 1 -4.21 -21.32 -14.09
CA MET A 1 -4.71 -19.92 -13.98
C MET A 1 -5.05 -19.66 -12.51
N GLU A 2 -4.09 -19.87 -11.60
CA GLU A 2 -4.37 -20.14 -10.17
C GLU A 2 -3.59 -19.26 -9.17
N ASP A 3 -2.76 -18.33 -9.65
CA ASP A 3 -1.96 -17.42 -8.81
C ASP A 3 -2.37 -15.96 -9.03
N ARG A 4 -3.63 -15.63 -8.69
CA ARG A 4 -4.14 -14.25 -8.75
C ARG A 4 -3.62 -13.45 -7.56
N ARG A 5 -3.15 -12.23 -7.80
CA ARG A 5 -2.79 -11.29 -6.74
C ARG A 5 -4.02 -10.61 -6.16
N TYR A 6 -3.93 -10.15 -4.91
CA TYR A 6 -5.06 -9.51 -4.24
C TYR A 6 -5.57 -8.31 -5.04
N ILE A 7 -4.67 -7.50 -5.61
CA ILE A 7 -5.04 -6.32 -6.41
C ILE A 7 -5.89 -6.63 -7.66
N GLU A 8 -5.81 -7.85 -8.20
CA GLU A 8 -6.61 -8.27 -9.36
C GLU A 8 -8.05 -8.63 -8.97
N ASP A 9 -8.26 -9.03 -7.71
CA ASP A 9 -9.55 -9.46 -7.17
C ASP A 9 -10.26 -8.30 -6.45
N SER A 10 -9.52 -7.55 -5.64
CA SER A 10 -10.06 -6.47 -4.82
C SER A 10 -9.00 -5.43 -4.45
N PHE A 11 -9.44 -4.19 -4.27
CA PHE A 11 -8.64 -3.13 -3.69
C PHE A 11 -9.55 -2.08 -3.04
N PRO A 12 -9.26 -1.61 -1.81
CA PRO A 12 -10.06 -0.58 -1.15
C PRO A 12 -9.78 0.81 -1.75
N VAL A 13 -10.19 1.03 -3.00
CA VAL A 13 -9.92 2.25 -3.78
C VAL A 13 -10.42 3.50 -3.05
N LYS A 14 -11.64 3.46 -2.51
CA LYS A 14 -12.26 4.63 -1.86
C LYS A 14 -11.43 5.12 -0.68
N GLU A 15 -11.15 4.26 0.29
CA GLU A 15 -10.42 4.63 1.49
C GLU A 15 -8.96 5.01 1.21
N VAL A 16 -8.28 4.27 0.32
CA VAL A 16 -6.90 4.60 -0.07
C VAL A 16 -6.86 5.95 -0.78
N SER A 17 -7.85 6.27 -1.61
CA SER A 17 -7.93 7.55 -2.32
C SER A 17 -8.19 8.71 -1.36
N GLU A 18 -9.10 8.54 -0.40
CA GLU A 18 -9.38 9.56 0.63
C GLU A 18 -8.13 9.87 1.47
N ILE A 19 -7.39 8.84 1.90
CA ILE A 19 -6.13 9.01 2.65
C ILE A 19 -5.07 9.70 1.77
N SER A 20 -4.95 9.27 0.51
CA SER A 20 -3.98 9.83 -0.45
C SER A 20 -4.27 11.30 -0.78
N ALA A 21 -5.54 11.68 -0.87
CA ALA A 21 -5.94 13.07 -1.08
C ALA A 21 -5.58 13.95 0.13
N ARG A 22 -5.78 13.44 1.35
CA ARG A 22 -5.38 14.15 2.59
C ARG A 22 -3.87 14.39 2.63
N GLU A 23 -3.05 13.41 2.24
CA GLU A 23 -1.58 13.54 2.22
C GLU A 23 -1.12 14.74 1.35
N LYS A 24 -1.77 14.96 0.20
CA LYS A 24 -1.45 16.09 -0.68
C LYS A 24 -1.75 17.45 -0.05
N ASN A 25 -2.80 17.54 0.76
CA ASN A 25 -3.27 18.80 1.33
C ASN A 25 -2.52 19.24 2.59
N ILE A 26 -1.76 18.34 3.25
CA ILE A 26 -1.04 18.65 4.49
C ILE A 26 0.18 19.56 4.25
N ARG A 27 0.75 19.57 3.04
CA ARG A 27 2.09 20.13 2.79
C ARG A 27 2.10 21.57 2.26
N HIS A 28 1.00 22.30 2.35
CA HIS A 28 0.92 23.66 1.83
C HIS A 28 1.99 24.56 2.44
N GLY A 29 2.82 25.19 1.61
CA GLY A 29 3.90 26.10 2.05
C GLY A 29 5.22 25.44 2.48
N HIS A 30 5.35 24.12 2.41
CA HIS A 30 6.61 23.44 2.74
C HIS A 30 7.58 23.45 1.55
N ILE A 31 8.89 23.64 1.77
CA ILE A 31 9.91 23.71 0.70
C ILE A 31 9.88 22.49 -0.22
N SER A 32 9.56 21.31 0.31
CA SER A 32 9.41 20.07 -0.48
C SER A 32 8.23 20.08 -1.46
N THR A 33 7.38 21.12 -1.46
CA THR A 33 6.31 21.33 -2.46
C THR A 33 6.72 22.23 -3.62
N LEU A 34 7.88 22.88 -3.56
CA LEU A 34 8.38 23.74 -4.65
C LEU A 34 8.84 22.94 -5.86
N HIS A 35 9.42 21.76 -5.65
CA HIS A 35 9.89 20.88 -6.71
C HIS A 35 9.40 19.45 -6.47
N ILE A 36 8.29 19.12 -7.12
CA ILE A 36 7.67 17.79 -7.05
C ILE A 36 8.10 16.99 -8.29
N TRP A 37 8.60 15.77 -8.06
CA TRP A 37 8.95 14.84 -9.13
C TRP A 37 7.75 14.55 -10.03
N TRP A 38 7.98 14.43 -11.34
CA TRP A 38 6.93 14.14 -12.30
C TRP A 38 6.25 12.80 -11.97
N ALA A 39 4.92 12.78 -11.94
CA ALA A 39 4.09 11.62 -11.61
C ALA A 39 4.26 11.01 -10.20
N ARG A 40 4.71 11.82 -9.21
CA ARG A 40 4.73 11.44 -7.79
C ARG A 40 3.37 10.90 -7.31
N ARG A 41 3.36 9.67 -6.77
CA ARG A 41 2.19 9.05 -6.13
C ARG A 41 2.29 9.21 -4.61
N PRO A 42 1.20 9.64 -3.92
CA PRO A 42 1.16 9.68 -2.46
C PRO A 42 1.64 8.37 -1.85
N LEU A 43 2.39 8.47 -0.75
CA LEU A 43 2.98 7.31 -0.08
C LEU A 43 1.90 6.30 0.33
N ALA A 44 0.72 6.78 0.72
CA ALA A 44 -0.45 5.96 1.01
C ALA A 44 -0.83 5.03 -0.15
N SER A 45 -0.95 5.59 -1.35
CA SER A 45 -1.28 4.83 -2.57
C SER A 45 -0.16 3.85 -2.93
N SER A 46 1.10 4.30 -2.97
CA SER A 46 2.24 3.45 -3.35
C SER A 46 2.38 2.23 -2.44
N ARG A 47 2.29 2.43 -1.11
CA ARG A 47 2.40 1.31 -0.14
C ARG A 47 1.25 0.32 -0.27
N ALA A 48 0.02 0.82 -0.42
CA ALA A 48 -1.16 -0.02 -0.55
C ALA A 48 -1.10 -0.85 -1.85
N THR A 49 -0.77 -0.23 -2.99
CA THR A 49 -0.68 -0.93 -4.28
C THR A 49 0.45 -1.95 -4.29
N ASN A 50 1.62 -1.60 -3.74
CA ASN A 50 2.76 -2.51 -3.69
C ASN A 50 2.44 -3.73 -2.82
N TYR A 51 1.85 -3.55 -1.64
CA TYR A 51 1.45 -4.69 -0.81
C TYR A 51 0.39 -5.55 -1.49
N ALA A 52 -0.70 -4.96 -2.01
CA ALA A 52 -1.79 -5.68 -2.66
C ALA A 52 -1.34 -6.47 -3.92
N SER A 53 -0.29 -6.00 -4.60
CA SER A 53 0.28 -6.67 -5.78
C SER A 53 1.16 -7.88 -5.43
N LEU A 54 1.65 -7.97 -4.19
CA LEU A 54 2.62 -8.98 -3.76
C LEU A 54 2.03 -10.07 -2.87
N ILE A 55 0.76 -9.94 -2.48
CA ILE A 55 0.04 -10.94 -1.72
C ILE A 55 -0.97 -11.68 -2.61
N PRO A 56 -1.26 -12.96 -2.34
CA PRO A 56 -2.26 -13.71 -3.09
C PRO A 56 -3.68 -13.25 -2.71
N ALA A 57 -4.61 -13.39 -3.67
CA ALA A 57 -6.04 -13.25 -3.41
C ALA A 57 -6.49 -14.30 -2.37
N SER A 58 -7.38 -13.92 -1.44
CA SER A 58 -7.96 -14.88 -0.48
C SER A 58 -9.23 -15.48 -1.06
N LYS A 59 -9.38 -16.80 -0.92
CA LYS A 59 -10.60 -17.52 -1.32
C LYS A 59 -11.72 -17.41 -0.27
N ASN A 60 -11.36 -17.10 0.98
CA ASN A 60 -12.30 -16.95 2.08
C ASN A 60 -12.68 -15.47 2.28
N VAL A 61 -13.97 -15.20 2.42
CA VAL A 61 -14.55 -13.86 2.64
C VAL A 61 -14.01 -13.19 3.90
N GLU A 62 -13.80 -13.95 4.99
CA GLU A 62 -13.27 -13.38 6.23
C GLU A 62 -11.82 -12.92 6.10
N GLU A 63 -10.98 -13.72 5.44
CA GLU A 63 -9.59 -13.34 5.19
C GLU A 63 -9.49 -12.18 4.20
N TRP A 64 -10.39 -12.15 3.22
CA TRP A 64 -10.52 -11.07 2.27
C TRP A 64 -10.78 -9.74 2.98
N ASP A 65 -11.71 -9.71 3.94
CA ASP A 65 -12.03 -8.48 4.69
C ASP A 65 -10.88 -8.10 5.63
N LYS A 66 -10.25 -9.07 6.30
CA LYS A 66 -9.05 -8.82 7.13
C LYS A 66 -7.91 -8.20 6.33
N LYS A 67 -7.65 -8.71 5.11
CA LYS A 67 -6.64 -8.14 4.19
C LYS A 67 -7.04 -6.75 3.73
N ARG A 68 -8.32 -6.54 3.41
CA ARG A 68 -8.87 -5.22 3.02
C ARG A 68 -8.63 -4.19 4.11
N GLN A 69 -9.04 -4.49 5.34
CA GLN A 69 -8.85 -3.61 6.50
C GLN A 69 -7.36 -3.36 6.78
N PHE A 70 -6.51 -4.38 6.62
CA PHE A 70 -5.07 -4.22 6.78
C PHE A 70 -4.48 -3.28 5.73
N ILE A 71 -4.88 -3.38 4.45
CA ILE A 71 -4.44 -2.47 3.38
C ILE A 71 -4.84 -1.02 3.70
N VAL A 72 -6.07 -0.80 4.15
CA VAL A 72 -6.52 0.54 4.59
C VAL A 72 -5.68 1.05 5.75
N GLY A 73 -5.39 0.19 6.74
CA GLY A 73 -4.51 0.52 7.87
C GLY A 73 -3.08 0.84 7.44
N LEU A 74 -2.54 0.12 6.44
CA LEU A 74 -1.21 0.33 5.89
C LEU A 74 -1.12 1.66 5.12
N ALA A 75 -2.20 2.08 4.46
CA ALA A 75 -2.26 3.34 3.71
C ALA A 75 -2.22 4.58 4.63
N LYS A 76 -2.72 4.48 5.87
CA LYS A 76 -2.75 5.58 6.83
C LYS A 76 -1.36 6.13 7.13
N TRP A 77 -1.23 7.47 7.08
CA TRP A 77 0.04 8.18 7.31
C TRP A 77 0.58 7.92 8.72
N GLU A 78 -0.30 7.83 9.71
CA GLU A 78 0.02 7.57 11.12
C GLU A 78 0.69 6.19 11.30
N ASN A 79 0.45 5.26 10.38
CA ASN A 79 1.05 3.92 10.38
C ASN A 79 2.27 3.80 9.45
N SER A 80 2.80 4.92 8.93
CA SER A 80 3.98 4.93 8.05
C SER A 80 5.23 4.38 8.71
N LEU A 81 5.44 4.71 9.98
CA LEU A 81 6.59 4.29 10.78
C LEU A 81 6.25 3.19 11.80
N ASN A 82 5.02 2.68 11.78
CA ASN A 82 4.58 1.66 12.72
C ASN A 82 5.19 0.30 12.36
N GLN A 83 6.17 -0.12 13.16
CA GLN A 83 6.90 -1.38 12.95
C GLN A 83 5.97 -2.60 12.89
N ARG A 84 4.88 -2.62 13.66
CA ARG A 84 3.94 -3.76 13.64
C ARG A 84 3.31 -3.96 12.25
N PHE A 85 2.94 -2.86 11.58
CA PHE A 85 2.41 -2.92 10.22
C PHE A 85 3.49 -3.31 9.21
N ILE A 86 4.69 -2.74 9.33
CA ILE A 86 5.82 -2.99 8.42
C ILE A 86 6.28 -4.44 8.50
N GLU A 87 6.48 -4.97 9.71
CA GLU A 87 6.91 -6.34 9.94
C GLU A 87 5.86 -7.34 9.47
N LYS A 88 4.58 -7.10 9.76
CA LYS A 88 3.49 -7.94 9.26
C LYS A 88 3.47 -7.95 7.74
N ALA A 89 3.51 -6.77 7.10
CA ALA A 89 3.52 -6.68 5.65
C ALA A 89 4.72 -7.41 5.02
N ARG A 90 5.92 -7.27 5.63
CA ARG A 90 7.13 -7.98 5.18
C ARG A 90 7.00 -9.50 5.33
N LYS A 91 6.44 -9.99 6.45
CA LYS A 91 6.21 -11.42 6.68
C LYS A 91 5.22 -11.99 5.68
N ASP A 92 4.10 -11.31 5.44
CA ASP A 92 3.09 -11.73 4.47
C ASP A 92 3.68 -11.82 3.06
N ILE A 93 4.43 -10.80 2.63
CA ILE A 93 5.10 -10.76 1.32
C ILE A 93 6.13 -11.89 1.22
N LEU A 94 6.95 -12.10 2.25
CA LEU A 94 7.97 -13.16 2.23
C LEU A 94 7.32 -14.54 2.15
N SER A 95 6.26 -14.78 2.93
CA SER A 95 5.52 -16.04 2.91
C SER A 95 4.84 -16.30 1.57
N ALA A 96 4.36 -15.25 0.90
CA ALA A 96 3.69 -15.37 -0.40
C ALA A 96 4.67 -15.64 -1.55
N ASN A 97 5.88 -15.07 -1.50
CA ASN A 97 6.81 -15.07 -2.63
C ASN A 97 8.03 -15.98 -2.43
N GLY A 98 8.21 -16.58 -1.24
CA GLY A 98 9.35 -17.42 -0.86
C GLY A 98 10.68 -16.67 -0.70
N ARG A 99 10.83 -15.50 -1.34
CA ARG A 99 11.97 -14.59 -1.22
C ARG A 99 11.49 -13.16 -1.07
N LYS A 100 12.34 -12.29 -0.52
CA LYS A 100 12.09 -10.84 -0.50
C LYS A 100 12.18 -10.31 -1.94
N PRO A 101 11.10 -9.75 -2.50
CA PRO A 101 11.15 -9.19 -3.85
C PRO A 101 11.97 -7.90 -3.86
N CYS A 102 12.79 -7.72 -4.89
CA CYS A 102 13.53 -6.49 -5.16
C CYS A 102 12.67 -5.60 -6.03
N ILE A 103 12.04 -4.59 -5.41
CA ILE A 103 11.10 -3.69 -6.09
C ILE A 103 11.62 -2.26 -5.94
N LEU A 104 11.72 -1.59 -7.08
CA LEU A 104 11.94 -0.16 -7.16
C LEU A 104 10.65 0.49 -7.65
N ASP A 105 10.04 1.33 -6.82
CA ASP A 105 8.91 2.17 -7.21
C ASP A 105 9.42 3.61 -7.40
N PRO A 106 9.71 4.05 -8.64
CA PRO A 106 10.24 5.39 -8.91
C PRO A 106 9.20 6.49 -8.71
N PHE A 107 7.94 6.13 -8.44
CA PHE A 107 6.84 7.07 -8.22
C PHE A 107 6.42 7.13 -6.75
N ALA A 108 7.05 6.35 -5.86
CA ALA A 108 6.75 6.35 -4.44
C ALA A 108 7.21 7.64 -3.77
N GLY A 109 6.30 8.27 -3.02
CA GLY A 109 6.65 9.36 -2.11
C GLY A 109 6.33 10.68 -2.73
#